data_AF-A0A9P6MBY7-F1
#
_entry.id   AF-A0A9P6MBY7-F1
#
_cell.length_a   1.000
_cell.length_b   1.000
_cell.length_c   1.000
_cell.angle_alpha   90.00
_cell.angle_beta   90.00
_cell.angle_gamma   90.00
#
_symmetry.space_group_name_H-M   'P 1'
#
loop_
_entity.id
_entity.type
_entity.pdbx_description
1 polymer ?
#
loop_
_entity_poly.entity_id
_entity_poly.type
_entity_poly.pdbx_seq_one_letter_code
_entity_poly.pdbx_strand_id
1 'polypeptide(L)'
;KWPSMKSLAIRFPVRDGTFAELIRAFGNRTLEKLDVSTTQFGEHAFGVLRHHFSTLQALNIRDCPNLTSINVMELLTSCTNLQSLTVGRIYAQYLDTDQIWPCSKTLQSLSIEFELDREPNTSASSGATERTPEELNEVVFACLGQLRELKHLTV
;
A
#
# COMPACT_ATOMS: atom_id res chain seq x y z
N LYS A 1 -5.93 4.79 -26.82
CA LYS A 1 -4.71 5.13 -26.04
C LYS A 1 -4.91 6.52 -25.44
N TRP A 2 -4.51 6.73 -24.18
CA TRP A 2 -4.76 7.99 -23.45
C TRP A 2 -3.45 8.78 -23.24
N PRO A 3 -3.08 9.70 -24.15
CA PRO A 3 -1.75 10.30 -24.17
C PRO A 3 -1.46 11.26 -23.01
N SER A 4 -2.48 11.87 -22.43
CA SER A 4 -2.35 12.89 -21.37
C SER A 4 -2.94 12.44 -20.02
N MET A 5 -3.38 11.18 -19.92
CA MET A 5 -4.04 10.69 -18.73
C MET A 5 -3.04 10.36 -17.65
N LYS A 6 -3.20 11.01 -16.50
CA LYS A 6 -2.35 10.87 -15.30
C LYS A 6 -3.07 10.16 -14.15
N SER A 7 -4.39 10.00 -14.28
CA SER A 7 -5.26 9.42 -13.26
C SER A 7 -6.02 8.25 -13.87
N LEU A 8 -5.99 7.09 -13.21
CA LEU A 8 -6.78 5.92 -13.56
C LEU A 8 -7.63 5.52 -12.36
N ALA A 9 -8.92 5.28 -12.60
CA ALA A 9 -9.82 4.74 -11.60
C ALA A 9 -10.57 3.54 -12.18
N ILE A 10 -10.54 2.40 -11.49
CA ILE A 10 -11.21 1.16 -11.86
C ILE A 10 -11.90 0.66 -10.58
N ARG A 11 -13.24 0.67 -10.59
CA ARG A 11 -14.09 0.34 -9.43
C ARG A 11 -15.06 -0.80 -9.71
N PHE A 12 -14.66 -1.68 -10.62
CA PHE A 12 -15.41 -2.86 -10.99
C PHE A 12 -14.46 -4.06 -11.01
N PRO A 13 -14.95 -5.29 -10.78
CA PRO A 13 -14.09 -6.45 -10.70
C PRO A 13 -13.31 -6.68 -12.00
N VAL A 14 -11.99 -6.63 -11.90
CA VAL A 14 -11.04 -6.94 -12.97
C VAL A 14 -9.98 -7.87 -12.40
N ARG A 15 -9.52 -8.84 -13.20
CA ARG A 15 -8.49 -9.81 -12.82
C ARG A 15 -7.12 -9.14 -12.72
N ASP A 16 -6.25 -9.64 -11.84
CA ASP A 16 -4.89 -9.13 -11.62
C ASP A 16 -4.08 -8.98 -12.92
N GLY A 17 -4.08 -10.01 -13.78
CA GLY A 17 -3.38 -9.96 -15.07
C GLY A 17 -3.90 -8.86 -16.01
N THR A 18 -5.21 -8.62 -16.01
CA THR A 18 -5.81 -7.54 -16.82
C THR A 18 -5.41 -6.17 -16.27
N PHE A 19 -5.29 -6.02 -14.94
CA PHE A 19 -4.72 -4.80 -14.36
C PHE A 19 -3.26 -4.59 -14.76
N ALA A 20 -2.44 -5.64 -14.70
CA ALA A 20 -1.05 -5.58 -15.09
C ALA A 20 -0.91 -5.10 -16.55
N GLU A 21 -1.75 -5.59 -17.47
CA GLU A 21 -1.80 -5.11 -18.86
C GLU A 21 -2.24 -3.65 -18.97
N LEU A 22 -3.26 -3.24 -18.22
CA LEU A 22 -3.74 -1.86 -18.21
C LEU A 22 -2.66 -0.89 -17.71
N ILE A 23 -1.95 -1.22 -16.62
CA ILE A 23 -0.84 -0.41 -16.10
C ILE A 23 0.31 -0.41 -17.12
N ARG A 24 0.66 -1.57 -17.69
CA ARG A 24 1.68 -1.66 -18.77
C ARG A 24 1.36 -0.77 -19.96
N ALA A 25 0.08 -0.60 -20.31
CA ALA A 25 -0.33 0.24 -21.42
C ALA A 25 -0.01 1.74 -21.19
N PHE A 26 0.24 2.17 -19.94
CA PHE A 26 0.79 3.50 -19.66
C PHE A 26 2.25 3.62 -20.10
N GLY A 27 3.03 2.53 -20.03
CA GLY A 27 4.44 2.52 -20.40
C GLY A 27 5.22 3.56 -19.60
N ASN A 28 6.04 4.37 -20.26
CA ASN A 28 6.84 5.42 -19.61
C ASN A 28 6.04 6.70 -19.30
N ARG A 29 4.71 6.68 -19.40
CA ARG A 29 3.88 7.83 -19.03
C ARG A 29 3.81 7.97 -17.52
N THR A 30 3.62 9.21 -17.07
CA THR A 30 3.44 9.54 -15.66
C THR A 30 2.04 9.11 -15.21
N LEU A 31 1.97 8.09 -14.38
CA LEU A 31 0.77 7.77 -13.61
C LEU A 31 0.92 8.43 -12.23
N GLU A 32 0.10 9.45 -11.99
CA GLU A 32 0.12 10.22 -10.75
C GLU A 32 -0.94 9.74 -9.77
N LYS A 33 -2.08 9.24 -10.27
CA LYS A 33 -3.20 8.81 -9.42
C LYS A 33 -3.73 7.46 -9.87
N LEU A 34 -3.89 6.54 -8.94
CA LEU A 34 -4.44 5.23 -9.18
C LEU A 34 -5.47 4.87 -8.10
N ASP A 35 -6.68 4.54 -8.53
CA ASP A 35 -7.76 4.00 -7.69
C ASP A 35 -8.19 2.66 -8.27
N VAL A 36 -7.92 1.57 -7.56
CA VAL A 36 -8.23 0.19 -7.98
C VAL A 36 -9.01 -0.55 -6.90
N SER A 37 -9.77 0.20 -6.11
CA SER A 37 -10.57 -0.35 -5.03
C SER A 37 -11.53 -1.44 -5.51
N THR A 38 -11.80 -2.41 -4.62
CA THR A 38 -12.75 -3.53 -4.83
C THR A 38 -12.40 -4.50 -5.97
N THR A 39 -11.10 -4.74 -6.20
CA THR A 39 -10.64 -5.56 -7.31
C THR A 39 -9.71 -6.71 -6.91
N GLN A 40 -9.40 -7.62 -7.85
CA GLN A 40 -8.43 -8.70 -7.63
C GLN A 40 -6.98 -8.24 -7.80
N PHE A 41 -6.70 -6.94 -7.63
CA PHE A 41 -5.35 -6.39 -7.70
C PHE A 41 -4.42 -7.12 -6.73
N GLY A 42 -3.36 -7.72 -7.25
CA GLY A 42 -2.42 -8.56 -6.52
C GLY A 42 -0.99 -8.36 -6.99
N GLU A 43 -0.12 -9.32 -6.69
CA GLU A 43 1.32 -9.19 -6.89
C GLU A 43 1.73 -8.97 -8.35
N HIS A 44 0.98 -9.49 -9.33
CA HIS A 44 1.34 -9.28 -10.73
C HIS A 44 1.11 -7.82 -11.14
N ALA A 45 -0.08 -7.25 -10.85
CA ALA A 45 -0.35 -5.85 -11.12
C ALA A 45 0.53 -4.92 -10.27
N PHE A 46 0.77 -5.26 -9.00
CA PHE A 46 1.66 -4.52 -8.11
C PHE A 46 3.09 -4.49 -8.65
N GLY A 47 3.61 -5.61 -9.18
CA GLY A 47 4.93 -5.66 -9.79
C GLY A 47 5.08 -4.75 -11.00
N VAL A 48 4.03 -4.59 -11.81
CA VAL A 48 4.05 -3.60 -12.90
C VAL A 48 3.95 -2.17 -12.35
N LEU A 49 3.16 -1.96 -11.29
CA LEU A 49 2.98 -0.64 -10.67
C LEU A 49 4.28 -0.04 -10.13
N ARG A 50 5.25 -0.88 -9.73
CA ARG A 50 6.60 -0.47 -9.28
C ARG A 50 7.28 0.52 -10.23
N HIS A 51 7.04 0.41 -11.53
CA HIS A 51 7.58 1.35 -12.53
C HIS A 51 7.06 2.78 -12.42
N HIS A 52 5.96 2.99 -11.69
CA HIS A 52 5.31 4.28 -11.50
C HIS A 52 5.46 4.83 -10.07
N PHE A 53 6.18 4.15 -9.17
CA PHE A 53 6.34 4.58 -7.78
C PHE A 53 6.93 5.98 -7.64
N SER A 54 7.87 6.34 -8.52
CA SER A 54 8.48 7.67 -8.54
C SER A 54 7.53 8.77 -9.03
N THR A 55 6.39 8.43 -9.64
CA THR A 55 5.43 9.42 -10.17
C THR A 55 4.11 9.46 -9.42
N LEU A 56 3.79 8.41 -8.64
CA LEU A 56 2.54 8.32 -7.90
C LEU A 56 2.46 9.39 -6.80
N GLN A 57 1.32 10.08 -6.78
CA GLN A 57 0.94 11.09 -5.79
C GLN A 57 -0.28 10.66 -4.98
N ALA A 58 -1.17 9.86 -5.56
CA ALA A 58 -2.31 9.31 -4.84
C ALA A 58 -2.55 7.85 -5.23
N LEU A 59 -2.72 6.98 -4.23
CA LEU A 59 -3.02 5.57 -4.42
C LEU A 59 -4.16 5.15 -3.50
N ASN A 60 -5.18 4.53 -4.10
CA ASN A 60 -6.25 3.85 -3.40
C ASN A 60 -6.31 2.38 -3.85
N ILE A 61 -5.98 1.49 -2.93
CA ILE A 61 -6.00 0.01 -3.10
C ILE A 61 -6.86 -0.64 -2.00
N ARG A 62 -7.92 0.05 -1.56
CA ARG A 62 -8.88 -0.50 -0.60
C ARG A 62 -9.54 -1.77 -1.15
N ASP A 63 -9.82 -2.73 -0.28
CA ASP A 63 -10.50 -3.99 -0.64
C ASP A 63 -9.79 -4.79 -1.76
N CYS A 64 -8.45 -4.78 -1.74
CA CYS A 64 -7.61 -5.59 -2.63
C CYS A 64 -7.02 -6.77 -1.81
N PRO A 65 -7.70 -7.93 -1.76
CA PRO A 65 -7.37 -9.02 -0.82
C PRO A 65 -6.05 -9.75 -1.12
N ASN A 66 -5.45 -9.51 -2.28
CA ASN A 66 -4.22 -10.16 -2.72
C ASN A 66 -2.96 -9.35 -2.39
N LEU A 67 -3.09 -8.17 -1.78
CA LEU A 67 -1.96 -7.37 -1.32
C LEU A 67 -1.68 -7.64 0.16
N THR A 68 -0.40 -7.83 0.46
CA THR A 68 0.10 -8.06 1.81
C THR A 68 0.51 -6.74 2.46
N SER A 69 0.68 -6.76 3.78
CA SER A 69 1.32 -5.68 4.55
C SER A 69 2.71 -5.31 3.99
N ILE A 70 3.48 -6.30 3.49
CA ILE A 70 4.80 -6.08 2.88
C ILE A 70 4.68 -5.18 1.64
N ASN A 71 3.67 -5.40 0.80
CA ASN A 71 3.42 -4.55 -0.37
C ASN A 71 3.14 -3.09 0.06
N VAL A 72 2.38 -2.91 1.14
CA VAL A 72 2.08 -1.57 1.67
C VAL A 72 3.32 -0.90 2.24
N MET A 73 4.18 -1.64 2.94
CA MET A 73 5.47 -1.13 3.40
C MET A 73 6.40 -0.76 2.23
N GLU A 74 6.36 -1.51 1.13
CA GLU A 74 7.10 -1.16 -0.08
C GLU A 74 6.61 0.15 -0.71
N LEU A 75 5.29 0.39 -0.74
CA LEU A 75 4.72 1.67 -1.21
C LEU A 75 5.18 2.84 -0.34
N LEU A 76 5.07 2.68 0.98
CA LEU A 76 5.48 3.67 1.95
C LEU A 76 6.98 3.94 1.97
N THR A 77 7.81 3.07 1.37
CA THR A 77 9.26 3.26 1.28
C THR A 77 9.71 3.78 -0.08
N SER A 78 9.05 3.37 -1.16
CA SER A 78 9.51 3.60 -2.53
C SER A 78 8.81 4.76 -3.24
N CYS A 79 7.59 5.13 -2.83
CA CYS A 79 6.81 6.17 -3.48
C CYS A 79 7.14 7.56 -2.91
N THR A 80 8.24 8.17 -3.36
CA THR A 80 8.76 9.43 -2.80
C THR A 80 7.85 10.66 -3.00
N ASN A 81 6.93 10.62 -3.96
CA ASN A 81 6.00 11.70 -4.28
C ASN A 81 4.58 11.47 -3.74
N LEU A 82 4.36 10.40 -2.97
CA LEU A 82 3.03 10.01 -2.52
C LEU A 82 2.50 10.99 -1.47
N GLN A 83 1.35 11.59 -1.76
CA GLN A 83 0.68 12.57 -0.90
C GLN A 83 -0.55 11.97 -0.20
N SER A 84 -1.19 10.99 -0.82
CA SER A 84 -2.36 10.32 -0.29
C SER A 84 -2.27 8.81 -0.51
N LEU A 85 -2.37 8.06 0.57
CA LEU A 85 -2.45 6.61 0.53
C LEU A 85 -3.71 6.14 1.26
N THR A 86 -4.53 5.37 0.56
CA THR A 86 -5.62 4.61 1.14
C THR A 86 -5.40 3.15 0.84
N VAL A 87 -5.23 2.36 1.89
CA VAL A 87 -5.15 0.91 1.81
C VAL A 87 -6.30 0.30 2.62
N GLY A 88 -6.63 -0.94 2.29
CA GLY A 88 -7.56 -1.71 3.12
C GLY A 88 -6.86 -2.21 4.38
N ARG A 89 -7.31 -3.37 4.84
CA ARG A 89 -6.77 -4.04 6.00
C ARG A 89 -5.34 -4.55 5.75
N ILE A 90 -4.41 -4.26 6.68
CA ILE A 90 -3.05 -4.82 6.69
C ILE A 90 -2.75 -5.45 8.04
N TYR A 91 -1.89 -6.47 8.05
CA TYR A 91 -1.50 -7.17 9.27
C TYR A 91 -0.34 -6.46 9.99
N ALA A 92 -0.55 -6.12 11.26
CA ALA A 92 0.41 -5.37 12.08
C ALA A 92 1.70 -6.17 12.37
N GLN A 93 1.67 -7.50 12.27
CA GLN A 93 2.80 -8.39 12.55
C GLN A 93 4.05 -8.15 11.68
N TYR A 94 3.90 -7.49 10.53
CA TYR A 94 5.00 -7.19 9.61
C TYR A 94 5.57 -5.79 9.81
N LEU A 95 5.01 -5.01 10.73
CA LEU A 95 5.56 -3.72 11.10
C LEU A 95 6.77 -3.93 11.99
N ASP A 96 7.78 -3.07 11.80
CA ASP A 96 8.94 -2.99 12.67
C ASP A 96 9.11 -1.53 13.10
N THR A 97 9.37 -1.32 14.40
CA THR A 97 9.61 0.01 14.96
C THR A 97 10.88 0.66 14.41
N ASP A 98 11.85 -0.15 13.97
CA ASP A 98 13.08 0.32 13.35
C ASP A 98 12.87 0.74 11.89
N GLN A 99 11.71 0.40 11.31
CA GLN A 99 11.36 0.79 9.96
C GLN A 99 10.93 2.26 9.95
N ILE A 100 11.80 3.12 9.43
CA ILE A 100 11.46 4.52 9.18
C ILE A 100 10.51 4.54 7.99
N TRP A 101 9.34 5.17 8.13
CA TRP A 101 8.42 5.42 7.00
C TRP A 101 8.95 6.64 6.20
N PRO A 102 9.77 6.47 5.15
CA PRO A 102 10.60 7.54 4.54
C PRO A 102 9.78 8.54 3.71
N CYS A 103 8.58 8.12 3.33
CA CYS A 103 7.60 8.82 2.52
C CYS A 103 6.89 9.97 3.28
N SER A 104 7.22 10.17 4.56
CA SER A 104 6.57 11.17 5.44
C SER A 104 6.72 12.63 5.02
N LYS A 105 7.69 12.99 4.15
CA LYS A 105 7.88 14.40 3.74
C LYS A 105 6.79 14.91 2.80
N THR A 106 6.20 14.04 2.00
CA THR A 106 5.18 14.39 1.00
C THR A 106 3.81 13.86 1.36
N LEU A 107 3.75 12.78 2.16
CA LEU A 107 2.50 12.15 2.60
C LEU A 107 1.71 13.07 3.53
N GLN A 108 0.51 13.45 3.11
CA GLN A 108 -0.39 14.35 3.84
C GLN A 108 -1.64 13.63 4.34
N SER A 109 -2.04 12.54 3.68
CA SER A 109 -3.23 11.78 4.03
C SER A 109 -2.92 10.29 4.04
N LEU A 110 -3.26 9.63 5.15
CA LEU A 110 -3.11 8.19 5.32
C LEU A 110 -4.39 7.58 5.87
N SER A 111 -4.87 6.53 5.20
CA SER A 111 -5.97 5.68 5.68
C SER A 111 -5.53 4.21 5.58
N ILE A 112 -5.40 3.54 6.73
CA ILE A 112 -5.02 2.12 6.85
C ILE A 112 -5.89 1.50 7.94
N GLU A 113 -6.40 0.29 7.74
CA GLU A 113 -6.98 -0.52 8.81
C GLU A 113 -5.96 -1.57 9.26
N PHE A 114 -5.64 -1.66 10.56
CA PHE A 114 -4.69 -2.63 11.08
C PHE A 114 -5.40 -3.85 11.66
N GLU A 115 -5.08 -5.04 11.14
CA GLU A 115 -5.44 -6.32 11.76
C GLU A 115 -4.31 -6.75 12.71
N LEU A 116 -4.68 -7.09 13.94
CA LEU A 116 -3.75 -7.57 14.97
C LEU A 116 -3.62 -9.12 14.97
N ASP A 117 -4.50 -9.81 14.24
CA ASP A 117 -4.45 -11.25 14.05
C ASP A 117 -3.41 -11.65 13.00
N ARG A 118 -3.16 -12.96 12.86
CA ARG A 118 -2.19 -13.50 11.91
C ARG A 118 -2.73 -13.58 10.48
N GLU A 119 -1.93 -13.14 9.51
CA GLU A 119 -2.22 -13.35 8.09
C GLU A 119 -2.45 -14.85 7.73
N PRO A 120 -3.66 -15.23 7.26
CA PRO A 120 -4.11 -16.62 7.17
C PRO A 120 -3.35 -17.50 6.15
N ASN A 121 -2.55 -16.90 5.26
CA ASN A 121 -1.85 -17.60 4.17
C ASN A 121 -0.34 -17.72 4.37
N THR A 122 0.19 -17.43 5.57
CA THR A 122 1.61 -17.63 5.83
C THR A 122 1.92 -19.08 6.23
N SER A 123 2.65 -19.79 5.36
CA SER A 123 3.30 -21.04 5.74
C SER A 123 4.21 -20.77 6.93
N ALA A 124 3.83 -21.27 8.10
CA ALA A 124 4.58 -21.07 9.33
C ALA A 124 6.03 -21.55 9.18
N SER A 125 6.98 -20.63 9.10
CA SER A 125 8.39 -20.90 9.33
C SER A 125 8.77 -20.41 10.73
N SER A 126 8.75 -21.36 11.66
CA SER A 126 9.66 -21.53 12.80
C SER A 126 10.22 -20.30 13.54
N GLY A 127 9.84 -20.18 14.82
CA GLY A 127 10.76 -19.81 15.89
C GLY A 127 10.80 -18.36 16.36
N ALA A 128 10.10 -17.43 15.71
CA ALA A 128 9.92 -16.08 16.24
C ALA A 128 8.81 -16.10 17.30
N THR A 129 9.09 -15.54 18.48
CA THR A 129 8.08 -15.26 19.51
C THR A 129 7.00 -14.39 18.87
N GLU A 130 5.78 -14.91 18.75
CA GLU A 130 4.65 -14.13 18.23
C GLU A 130 4.37 -12.96 19.19
N ARG A 131 4.31 -11.74 18.64
CA ARG A 131 4.01 -10.54 19.41
C ARG A 131 2.57 -10.60 19.92
N THR A 132 2.33 -10.13 21.14
CA THR A 132 0.96 -10.00 21.67
C THR A 132 0.21 -8.87 20.94
N PRO A 133 -1.14 -8.84 20.98
CA PRO A 133 -1.90 -7.72 20.43
C PRO A 133 -1.50 -6.36 21.02
N GLU A 134 -1.12 -6.32 22.29
CA GLU A 134 -0.61 -5.11 22.96
C GLU A 134 0.74 -4.67 22.37
N GLU A 135 1.68 -5.61 22.17
CA GLU A 135 2.97 -5.32 21.54
C GLU A 135 2.80 -4.86 20.09
N LEU A 136 1.84 -5.43 19.35
CA LEU A 136 1.51 -5.00 17.99
C LEU A 136 0.91 -3.58 17.97
N ASN A 137 0.04 -3.26 18.92
CA ASN A 137 -0.50 -1.91 19.07
C ASN A 137 0.61 -0.88 19.35
N GLU A 138 1.51 -1.19 20.28
CA GLU A 138 2.68 -0.33 20.57
C GLU A 138 3.51 -0.08 19.30
N VAL A 139 3.76 -1.13 18.51
CA VAL A 139 4.47 -0.99 17.22
C VAL A 139 3.69 -0.11 16.24
N VAL A 140 2.39 -0.31 16.08
CA VAL A 140 1.52 0.50 15.21
C VAL A 140 1.60 1.97 15.63
N PHE A 141 1.41 2.28 16.91
CA PHE A 141 1.46 3.65 17.41
C PHE A 141 2.86 4.27 17.29
N ALA A 142 3.92 3.49 17.51
CA ALA A 142 5.29 3.94 17.30
C ALA A 142 5.54 4.30 15.83
N CYS A 143 5.11 3.48 14.87
CA CYS A 143 5.19 3.78 13.44
C CYS A 143 4.38 5.02 13.07
N LEU A 144 3.12 5.13 13.52
CA LEU A 144 2.25 6.28 13.25
C LEU A 144 2.82 7.57 13.85
N GLY A 145 3.48 7.49 15.01
CA GLY A 145 4.15 8.63 15.66
C GLY A 145 5.32 9.22 14.85
N GLN A 146 5.85 8.49 13.87
CA GLN A 146 6.88 9.00 12.94
C GLN A 146 6.28 9.96 11.89
N LEU A 147 4.97 9.92 11.66
CA LEU A 147 4.26 10.63 10.58
C LEU A 147 3.79 12.02 11.01
N ARG A 148 4.73 12.87 11.42
CA ARG A 148 4.44 14.19 12.02
C ARG A 148 3.81 15.22 11.08
N GLU A 149 3.98 15.04 9.78
CA GLU A 149 3.51 15.97 8.74
C GLU A 149 2.11 15.62 8.19
N LEU A 150 1.48 14.54 8.70
CA LEU A 150 0.14 14.15 8.27
C LEU A 150 -0.91 15.19 8.65
N LYS A 151 -1.73 15.57 7.68
CA LYS A 151 -2.91 16.42 7.87
C LYS A 151 -4.14 15.59 8.20
N HIS A 152 -4.20 14.37 7.67
CA HIS A 152 -5.31 13.45 7.86
C HIS A 152 -4.78 12.04 8.10
N LEU A 153 -5.20 11.45 9.21
CA LEU A 153 -4.96 10.07 9.57
C LEU A 153 -6.30 9.40 9.88
N THR A 154 -6.55 8.24 9.28
CA THR A 154 -7.67 7.36 9.62
C THR A 154 -7.11 5.97 9.87
N VAL A 155 -7.38 5.45 11.07
CA VAL A 155 -6.97 4.13 11.56
C VAL A 155 -8.15 3.43 12.22
#